data_AF-A0A661A793-F1
#
_entry.id   AF-A0A661A793-F1
#
_cell.length_a   1.000
_cell.length_b   1.000
_cell.length_c   1.000
_cell.angle_alpha   90.00
_cell.angle_beta   90.00
_cell.angle_gamma   90.00
#
_symmetry.space_group_name_H-M   'P 1'
#
loop_
_entity.id
_entity.type
_entity.pdbx_description
1 polymer ?
#
loop_
_entity_poly.entity_id
_entity_poly.type
_entity_poly.pdbx_seq_one_letter_code
_entity_poly.pdbx_strand_id
1 'polypeptide(L)'
;MPSPGTDPLHVAIDGPAGSGKSSVARAVARALDLEHVDTGAMYRALTRIAMDEGIDLTDACALASRLRALDIHFDEGEVIVDGTSLGARIRTSKVDDRVSRVSALPEVRGAMQERQRAFGWRGGGVVMEGRDIGSVVLPMARCKIFLTASVEERARRRAAQAGRGTSAIAIEAVATELRERDRMDSERQHSPLRHMPDAHRVDSTALDEGQTVERILDLARNARPLPGSDTPHYWLGRYRFWQDRVAALLGQMVQIELHGSAHEDEIQAGAIFACNHISNWDPPLLGSMLNRQVVFLGKSELFRWPLGPVLRWFDAVPIVRGRYDAEAFELTRAHLRGGHSVAIFPEGTRREPHRPGPVKRGLGILVESAGVPWLPCLVRGTGSLRAAHHRDRPMELWMGPPSYPVGIEALRASGLDSDQIQDRIGELFLAQLHALGQRAQEHRPRPEYEIDRN
;
A
#
# COMPACT_ATOMS: atom_id res chain seq x y z
N MET A 1 -0.46 -13.31 -21.70
CA MET A 1 0.47 -12.74 -20.70
C MET A 1 0.43 -11.23 -20.86
N PRO A 2 0.16 -10.44 -19.80
CA PRO A 2 0.20 -8.99 -19.90
C PRO A 2 1.61 -8.55 -20.27
N SER A 3 1.77 -7.52 -21.11
CA SER A 3 3.10 -7.04 -21.51
C SER A 3 3.87 -6.51 -20.30
N PRO A 4 5.14 -6.89 -20.12
CA PRO A 4 5.96 -6.34 -19.05
C PRO A 4 6.33 -4.89 -19.40
N GLY A 5 5.79 -3.90 -18.68
CA GLY A 5 6.25 -2.51 -18.85
C GLY A 5 5.28 -1.37 -18.50
N THR A 6 4.08 -1.61 -17.98
CA THR A 6 3.20 -0.51 -17.55
C THR A 6 2.76 -0.72 -16.11
N ASP A 7 3.08 0.23 -15.22
CA ASP A 7 2.50 0.29 -13.88
C ASP A 7 0.97 0.15 -13.98
N PRO A 8 0.36 -0.77 -13.21
CA PRO A 8 -1.08 -1.03 -13.29
C PRO A 8 -1.88 0.27 -13.09
N LEU A 9 -2.81 0.53 -14.00
CA LEU A 9 -3.64 1.74 -13.93
C LEU A 9 -4.66 1.60 -12.80
N HIS A 10 -4.46 2.34 -11.72
CA HIS A 10 -5.45 2.51 -10.67
C HIS A 10 -6.22 3.81 -10.87
N VAL A 11 -7.54 3.71 -10.97
CA VAL A 11 -8.47 4.82 -11.05
C VAL A 11 -9.29 4.87 -9.77
N ALA A 12 -9.06 5.88 -8.94
CA ALA A 12 -9.85 6.14 -7.74
C ALA A 12 -10.98 7.12 -8.07
N ILE A 13 -12.23 6.76 -7.78
CA ILE A 13 -13.41 7.60 -8.02
C ILE A 13 -14.12 7.88 -6.68
N ASP A 14 -13.85 9.03 -6.10
CA ASP A 14 -14.48 9.51 -4.87
C ASP A 14 -15.60 10.51 -5.15
N GLY A 15 -16.53 10.66 -4.21
CA GLY A 15 -17.57 11.69 -4.32
C GLY A 15 -18.84 11.40 -3.52
N PRO A 16 -19.72 12.40 -3.37
CA PRO A 16 -20.91 12.32 -2.51
C PRO A 16 -21.93 11.29 -2.99
N ALA A 17 -22.88 10.91 -2.14
CA ALA A 17 -23.91 9.95 -2.52
C ALA A 17 -24.79 10.49 -3.67
N GLY A 18 -25.18 9.62 -4.62
CA GLY A 18 -26.04 10.01 -5.73
C GLY A 18 -25.35 10.73 -6.89
N SER A 19 -24.03 10.92 -6.87
CA SER A 19 -23.28 11.53 -7.98
C SER A 19 -23.09 10.64 -9.23
N GLY A 20 -23.65 9.42 -9.23
CA GLY A 20 -23.56 8.50 -10.38
C GLY A 20 -22.31 7.61 -10.42
N LYS A 21 -21.45 7.66 -9.38
CA LYS A 21 -20.18 6.90 -9.32
C LYS A 21 -20.31 5.43 -9.71
N SER A 22 -21.25 4.67 -9.16
CA SER A 22 -21.30 3.22 -9.38
C SER A 22 -21.59 2.84 -10.83
N SER A 23 -22.41 3.62 -11.53
CA SER A 23 -22.67 3.39 -12.96
C SER A 23 -21.45 3.79 -13.79
N VAL A 24 -20.93 4.99 -13.54
CA VAL A 24 -19.78 5.55 -14.24
C VAL A 24 -18.51 4.71 -14.04
N ALA A 25 -18.20 4.31 -12.81
CA ALA A 25 -17.05 3.49 -12.45
C ALA A 25 -17.11 2.12 -13.12
N ARG A 26 -18.28 1.47 -13.13
CA ARG A 26 -18.47 0.19 -13.85
C ARG A 26 -18.29 0.36 -15.36
N ALA A 27 -18.76 1.46 -15.95
CA ALA A 27 -18.58 1.73 -17.36
C ALA A 27 -17.11 2.03 -17.71
N VAL A 28 -16.43 2.83 -16.90
CA VAL A 28 -14.99 3.13 -17.03
C VAL A 28 -14.15 1.86 -16.89
N ALA A 29 -14.44 1.01 -15.90
CA ALA A 29 -13.75 -0.26 -15.68
C ALA A 29 -13.85 -1.18 -16.90
N ARG A 30 -15.06 -1.36 -17.44
CA ARG A 30 -15.30 -2.15 -18.66
C ARG A 30 -14.56 -1.58 -19.87
N ALA A 31 -14.55 -0.26 -20.03
CA ALA A 31 -13.88 0.39 -21.15
C ALA A 31 -12.33 0.36 -21.05
N LEU A 32 -11.78 0.18 -19.85
CA LEU A 32 -10.35 0.05 -19.60
C LEU A 32 -9.88 -1.40 -19.42
N ASP A 33 -10.79 -2.37 -19.46
CA ASP A 33 -10.54 -3.79 -19.14
C ASP A 33 -9.90 -3.97 -17.74
N LEU A 34 -10.45 -3.28 -16.75
CA LEU A 34 -9.99 -3.31 -15.36
C LEU A 34 -11.06 -3.88 -14.42
N GLU A 35 -10.62 -4.48 -13.31
CA GLU A 35 -11.51 -4.91 -12.24
C GLU A 35 -12.25 -3.70 -11.63
N HIS A 36 -13.56 -3.84 -11.40
CA HIS A 36 -14.38 -2.81 -10.76
C HIS A 36 -14.65 -3.17 -9.30
N VAL A 37 -14.27 -2.28 -8.38
CA VAL A 37 -14.48 -2.45 -6.94
C VAL A 37 -15.44 -1.38 -6.42
N ASP A 38 -16.69 -1.79 -6.16
CA ASP A 38 -17.69 -0.99 -5.45
C ASP A 38 -17.49 -1.15 -3.94
N THR A 39 -16.72 -0.25 -3.34
CA THR A 39 -16.46 -0.30 -1.89
C THR A 39 -17.72 -0.09 -1.05
N GLY A 40 -18.72 0.61 -1.60
CA GLY A 40 -20.02 0.79 -0.95
C GLY A 40 -20.78 -0.52 -0.81
N ALA A 41 -20.71 -1.40 -1.82
CA ALA A 41 -21.28 -2.74 -1.76
C ALA A 41 -20.67 -3.58 -0.62
N MET A 42 -19.37 -3.42 -0.33
CA MET A 42 -18.71 -4.13 0.78
C MET A 42 -19.28 -3.72 2.14
N TYR A 43 -19.43 -2.41 2.41
CA TYR A 43 -20.06 -1.93 3.65
C TYR A 43 -21.51 -2.40 3.79
N ARG A 44 -22.25 -2.43 2.68
CA ARG A 44 -23.63 -2.92 2.66
C ARG A 44 -23.71 -4.43 2.88
N ALA A 45 -22.77 -5.19 2.34
CA ALA A 45 -22.65 -6.62 2.56
C ALA A 45 -22.41 -6.93 4.04
N LEU A 46 -21.43 -6.26 4.67
CA LEU A 46 -21.20 -6.39 6.10
C LEU A 46 -22.44 -6.03 6.93
N THR A 47 -23.08 -4.89 6.60
CA THR A 47 -24.31 -4.45 7.30
C THR A 47 -25.41 -5.51 7.17
N ARG A 48 -25.59 -6.08 5.99
CA ARG A 48 -26.60 -7.11 5.73
C ARG A 48 -26.31 -8.40 6.49
N ILE A 49 -25.06 -8.85 6.49
CA ILE A 49 -24.63 -10.07 7.19
C ILE A 49 -24.82 -9.89 8.70
N ALA A 50 -24.40 -8.76 9.26
CA ALA A 50 -24.61 -8.46 10.66
C ALA A 50 -26.10 -8.47 11.05
N MET A 51 -26.98 -7.95 10.19
CA MET A 51 -28.43 -8.03 10.40
C MET A 51 -28.98 -9.45 10.35
N ASP A 52 -28.49 -10.28 9.42
CA ASP A 52 -28.94 -11.67 9.26
C ASP A 52 -28.41 -12.55 10.43
N GLU A 53 -27.23 -12.26 10.96
CA GLU A 53 -26.58 -12.97 12.08
C GLU A 53 -26.94 -12.40 13.47
N GLY A 54 -27.70 -11.30 13.54
CA GLY A 54 -28.09 -10.67 14.80
C GLY A 54 -26.96 -9.95 15.54
N ILE A 55 -25.89 -9.56 14.85
CA ILE A 55 -24.78 -8.77 15.41
C ILE A 55 -25.26 -7.33 15.63
N ASP A 56 -24.99 -6.78 16.81
CA ASP A 56 -25.27 -5.37 17.11
C ASP A 56 -24.47 -4.45 16.18
N LEU A 57 -25.17 -3.60 15.42
CA LEU A 57 -24.56 -2.67 14.47
C LEU A 57 -23.80 -1.53 15.14
N THR A 58 -23.85 -1.42 16.47
CA THR A 58 -23.04 -0.49 17.26
C THR A 58 -21.79 -1.14 17.84
N ASP A 59 -21.67 -2.46 17.81
CA ASP A 59 -20.48 -3.19 18.28
C ASP A 59 -19.42 -3.21 17.16
N ALA A 60 -18.59 -2.17 17.15
CA ALA A 60 -17.53 -2.00 16.15
C ALA A 60 -16.52 -3.16 16.15
N CYS A 61 -16.21 -3.73 17.32
CA CYS A 61 -15.27 -4.82 17.48
C CYS A 61 -15.83 -6.13 16.88
N ALA A 62 -17.08 -6.47 17.18
CA ALA A 62 -17.74 -7.64 16.64
C ALA A 62 -17.86 -7.56 15.11
N LEU A 63 -18.27 -6.39 14.59
CA LEU A 63 -18.36 -6.14 13.14
C LEU A 63 -17.00 -6.26 12.44
N ALA A 64 -15.95 -5.66 12.99
CA ALA A 64 -14.61 -5.73 12.41
C ALA A 64 -14.04 -7.16 12.46
N SER A 65 -14.30 -7.90 13.55
CA SER A 65 -13.93 -9.31 13.67
C SER A 65 -14.65 -10.16 12.63
N ARG A 66 -15.96 -9.97 12.48
CA ARG A 66 -16.74 -10.69 11.47
C ARG A 66 -16.25 -10.39 10.07
N LEU A 67 -15.99 -9.12 9.75
CA LEU A 67 -15.45 -8.69 8.45
C LEU A 67 -14.12 -9.40 8.13
N ARG A 68 -13.23 -9.54 9.10
CA ARG A 68 -11.94 -10.23 8.90
C ARG A 68 -12.09 -11.73 8.62
N ALA A 69 -13.17 -12.35 9.07
CA ALA A 69 -13.46 -13.77 8.82
C ALA A 69 -14.17 -14.02 7.47
N LEU A 70 -14.71 -12.98 6.82
CA LEU A 70 -15.38 -13.13 5.53
C LEU A 70 -14.36 -13.33 4.40
N ASP A 71 -14.67 -14.23 3.48
CA ASP A 71 -14.08 -14.21 2.15
C ASP A 71 -14.88 -13.25 1.27
N ILE A 72 -14.23 -12.23 0.72
CA ILE A 72 -14.87 -11.19 -0.09
C ILE A 72 -14.06 -11.04 -1.37
N HIS A 73 -14.75 -11.18 -2.51
CA HIS A 73 -14.20 -10.86 -3.82
C HIS A 73 -15.26 -10.19 -4.70
N PHE A 74 -14.84 -9.71 -5.86
CA PHE A 74 -15.73 -9.16 -6.86
C PHE A 74 -15.74 -10.05 -8.09
N ASP A 75 -16.93 -10.26 -8.65
CA ASP A 75 -17.13 -10.95 -9.91
C ASP A 75 -18.06 -10.11 -10.79
N GLU A 76 -17.62 -9.74 -11.98
CA GLU A 76 -18.29 -8.79 -12.89
C GLU A 76 -18.81 -7.49 -12.20
N GLY A 77 -18.16 -7.07 -11.12
CA GLY A 77 -18.53 -5.90 -10.33
C GLY A 77 -19.67 -6.13 -9.33
N GLU A 78 -20.10 -7.38 -9.12
CA GLU A 78 -20.91 -7.79 -7.98
C GLU A 78 -20.01 -8.24 -6.82
N VAL A 79 -20.45 -7.98 -5.58
CA VAL A 79 -19.76 -8.44 -4.39
C VAL A 79 -20.18 -9.87 -4.06
N ILE A 80 -19.20 -10.77 -3.99
CA ILE A 80 -19.37 -12.15 -3.57
C ILE A 80 -18.81 -12.29 -2.16
N VAL A 81 -19.60 -12.89 -1.27
CA VAL A 81 -19.22 -13.11 0.12
C VAL A 81 -19.42 -14.58 0.50
N ASP A 82 -18.37 -15.23 1.01
CA ASP A 82 -18.36 -16.66 1.34
C ASP A 82 -18.94 -17.51 0.19
N GLY A 83 -18.53 -17.20 -1.04
CA GLY A 83 -18.98 -17.87 -2.28
C GLY A 83 -20.39 -17.52 -2.77
N THR A 84 -21.10 -16.59 -2.12
CA THR A 84 -22.49 -16.23 -2.47
C THR A 84 -22.62 -14.76 -2.90
N SER A 85 -23.27 -14.50 -4.04
CA SER A 85 -23.67 -13.13 -4.41
C SER A 85 -24.83 -12.67 -3.53
N LEU A 86 -24.67 -11.49 -2.92
CA LEU A 86 -25.75 -10.87 -2.15
C LEU A 86 -26.68 -10.00 -3.03
N GLY A 87 -26.27 -9.67 -4.26
CA GLY A 87 -27.07 -8.98 -5.27
C GLY A 87 -28.00 -7.88 -4.74
N ALA A 88 -29.31 -8.03 -4.95
CA ALA A 88 -30.31 -7.05 -4.52
C ALA A 88 -30.47 -6.94 -2.98
N ARG A 89 -30.05 -7.95 -2.20
CA ARG A 89 -30.27 -7.99 -0.73
C ARG A 89 -29.55 -6.85 0.00
N ILE A 90 -28.45 -6.37 -0.56
CA ILE A 90 -27.62 -5.27 -0.01
C ILE A 90 -28.08 -3.87 -0.44
N ARG A 91 -29.05 -3.78 -1.36
CA ARG A 91 -29.60 -2.50 -1.89
C ARG A 91 -31.02 -2.20 -1.37
N THR A 92 -31.41 -2.83 -0.27
CA THR A 92 -32.72 -2.59 0.35
C THR A 92 -32.70 -1.35 1.23
N SER A 93 -33.83 -0.66 1.36
CA SER A 93 -33.96 0.51 2.25
C SER A 93 -33.46 0.21 3.68
N LYS A 94 -33.80 -0.98 4.21
CA LYS A 94 -33.34 -1.42 5.53
C LYS A 94 -31.81 -1.39 5.68
N VAL A 95 -31.05 -1.72 4.62
CA VAL A 95 -29.59 -1.68 4.62
C VAL A 95 -29.09 -0.24 4.41
N ASP A 96 -29.69 0.51 3.47
CA ASP A 96 -29.36 1.92 3.22
C ASP A 96 -29.48 2.79 4.49
N ASP A 97 -30.51 2.56 5.30
CA ASP A 97 -30.76 3.32 6.54
C ASP A 97 -29.71 3.06 7.63
N ARG A 98 -28.98 1.94 7.54
CA ARG A 98 -28.06 1.47 8.59
C ARG A 98 -26.59 1.57 8.20
N VAL A 99 -26.27 1.43 6.90
CA VAL A 99 -24.89 1.33 6.41
C VAL A 99 -24.06 2.57 6.76
N SER A 100 -24.66 3.77 6.77
CA SER A 100 -23.94 4.99 7.13
C SER A 100 -23.40 4.94 8.56
N ARG A 101 -24.18 4.40 9.51
CA ARG A 101 -23.76 4.22 10.91
C ARG A 101 -22.63 3.21 11.04
N VAL A 102 -22.76 2.06 10.37
CA VAL A 102 -21.73 1.01 10.35
C VAL A 102 -20.43 1.53 9.73
N SER A 103 -20.52 2.25 8.61
CA SER A 103 -19.35 2.79 7.88
C SER A 103 -18.68 3.98 8.56
N ALA A 104 -19.29 4.54 9.62
CA ALA A 104 -18.72 5.59 10.44
C ALA A 104 -17.87 5.05 11.60
N LEU A 105 -18.02 3.77 11.95
CA LEU A 105 -17.26 3.13 13.03
C LEU A 105 -15.78 2.97 12.63
N PRO A 106 -14.82 3.56 13.37
CA PRO A 106 -13.40 3.57 12.99
C PRO A 106 -12.81 2.17 12.78
N GLU A 107 -13.14 1.21 13.64
CA GLU A 107 -12.63 -0.16 13.61
C GLU A 107 -13.12 -0.91 12.37
N VAL A 108 -14.39 -0.72 12.00
CA VAL A 108 -14.97 -1.29 10.78
C VAL A 108 -14.30 -0.68 9.55
N ARG A 109 -14.10 0.64 9.55
CA ARG A 109 -13.41 1.34 8.46
C ARG A 109 -11.99 0.85 8.27
N GLY A 110 -11.22 0.74 9.35
CA GLY A 110 -9.84 0.24 9.32
C GLY A 110 -9.80 -1.13 8.66
N ALA A 111 -10.55 -2.10 9.21
CA ALA A 111 -10.63 -3.46 8.67
C ALA A 111 -11.12 -3.52 7.20
N MET A 112 -12.05 -2.64 6.82
CA MET A 112 -12.53 -2.57 5.43
C MET A 112 -11.48 -2.03 4.47
N GLN A 113 -10.74 -0.99 4.87
CA GLN A 113 -9.69 -0.39 4.06
C GLN A 113 -8.54 -1.38 3.80
N GLU A 114 -8.22 -2.26 4.75
CA GLU A 114 -7.22 -3.33 4.52
C GLU A 114 -7.64 -4.22 3.35
N ARG A 115 -8.90 -4.66 3.33
CA ARG A 115 -9.45 -5.48 2.25
C ARG A 115 -9.49 -4.72 0.93
N GLN A 116 -9.90 -3.45 0.95
CA GLN A 116 -9.96 -2.59 -0.24
C GLN A 116 -8.56 -2.38 -0.86
N ARG A 117 -7.56 -2.11 -0.03
CA ARG A 117 -6.16 -2.00 -0.45
C ARG A 117 -5.70 -3.30 -1.12
N ALA A 118 -6.01 -4.45 -0.55
CA ALA A 118 -5.64 -5.75 -1.12
C ALA A 118 -6.17 -5.95 -2.55
N PHE A 119 -7.36 -5.44 -2.90
CA PHE A 119 -7.85 -5.45 -4.29
C PHE A 119 -6.99 -4.56 -5.22
N GLY A 120 -6.56 -3.40 -4.74
CA GLY A 120 -5.66 -2.53 -5.48
C GLY A 120 -4.32 -3.16 -5.82
N TRP A 121 -3.82 -4.10 -5.01
CA TRP A 121 -2.47 -4.68 -5.14
C TRP A 121 -2.40 -5.98 -5.96
N ARG A 122 -3.48 -6.41 -6.64
CA ARG A 122 -3.54 -7.71 -7.35
C ARG A 122 -2.88 -7.75 -8.74
N GLY A 123 -2.24 -6.68 -9.22
CA GLY A 123 -1.40 -6.69 -10.43
C GLY A 123 -2.04 -6.35 -11.77
N GLY A 124 -3.35 -6.10 -11.82
CA GLY A 124 -4.07 -5.79 -13.07
C GLY A 124 -4.44 -4.32 -13.27
N GLY A 125 -4.32 -3.47 -12.24
CA GLY A 125 -5.02 -2.19 -12.21
C GLY A 125 -6.46 -2.36 -11.72
N VAL A 126 -7.07 -1.27 -11.26
CA VAL A 126 -8.44 -1.32 -10.70
C VAL A 126 -9.14 0.00 -10.90
N VAL A 127 -10.45 -0.04 -11.14
CA VAL A 127 -11.33 1.11 -10.95
C VAL A 127 -12.07 0.91 -9.64
N MET A 128 -11.74 1.73 -8.65
CA MET A 128 -12.30 1.62 -7.31
C MET A 128 -13.09 2.88 -6.97
N GLU A 129 -14.35 2.70 -6.59
CA GLU A 129 -15.22 3.80 -6.22
C GLU A 129 -15.52 3.85 -4.72
N GLY A 130 -15.65 5.05 -4.16
CA GLY A 130 -15.89 5.22 -2.73
C GLY A 130 -16.02 6.66 -2.26
N ARG A 131 -15.43 6.95 -1.09
CA ARG A 131 -15.42 8.28 -0.44
C ARG A 131 -14.01 8.75 -0.08
N ASP A 132 -13.10 7.81 0.16
CA ASP A 132 -11.73 8.02 0.60
C ASP A 132 -10.75 7.10 -0.14
N ILE A 133 -11.08 6.75 -1.38
CA ILE A 133 -10.26 5.85 -2.19
C ILE A 133 -8.93 6.53 -2.51
N GLY A 134 -8.93 7.68 -3.18
CA GLY A 134 -7.68 8.31 -3.60
C GLY A 134 -6.91 8.98 -2.46
N SER A 135 -7.52 9.16 -1.28
CA SER A 135 -6.90 9.78 -0.11
C SER A 135 -6.30 8.77 0.86
N VAL A 136 -6.94 7.61 1.03
CA VAL A 136 -6.59 6.66 2.09
C VAL A 136 -6.36 5.24 1.56
N VAL A 137 -7.21 4.74 0.67
CA VAL A 137 -7.11 3.36 0.18
C VAL A 137 -6.01 3.24 -0.87
N LEU A 138 -6.08 4.04 -1.94
CA LEU A 138 -5.16 4.09 -3.07
C LEU A 138 -4.56 5.51 -3.20
N PRO A 139 -3.78 6.01 -2.22
CA PRO A 139 -3.11 7.30 -2.32
C PRO A 139 -2.12 7.37 -3.49
N MET A 140 -1.71 6.20 -4.00
CA MET A 140 -0.83 6.06 -5.16
C MET A 140 -1.58 5.94 -6.49
N ALA A 141 -2.91 6.05 -6.52
CA ALA A 141 -3.67 5.95 -7.76
C ALA A 141 -3.23 7.01 -8.78
N ARG A 142 -2.87 6.57 -9.99
CA ARG A 142 -2.42 7.45 -11.08
C ARG A 142 -3.52 8.41 -11.54
N CYS A 143 -4.78 7.95 -11.51
CA CYS A 143 -5.92 8.78 -11.81
C CYS A 143 -6.84 8.87 -10.59
N LYS A 144 -6.97 10.07 -10.03
CA LYS A 144 -7.89 10.35 -8.92
C LYS A 144 -8.98 11.29 -9.42
N ILE A 145 -10.23 10.87 -9.27
CA ILE A 145 -11.41 11.60 -9.69
C ILE A 145 -12.24 11.92 -8.45
N PHE A 146 -12.66 13.18 -8.34
CA PHE A 146 -13.72 13.57 -7.41
C PHE A 146 -14.98 13.89 -8.22
N LEU A 147 -15.89 12.91 -8.33
CA LEU A 147 -17.12 12.99 -9.10
C LEU A 147 -18.25 13.58 -8.26
N THR A 148 -18.72 14.76 -8.65
CA THR A 148 -19.75 15.52 -7.95
C THR A 148 -20.90 15.93 -8.88
N ALA A 149 -21.97 16.44 -8.29
CA ALA A 149 -23.11 17.09 -8.94
C ALA A 149 -23.87 17.91 -7.88
N SER A 150 -24.70 18.87 -8.32
CA SER A 150 -25.59 19.61 -7.42
C SER A 150 -26.47 18.67 -6.61
N VAL A 151 -26.81 19.07 -5.38
CA VAL A 151 -27.66 18.26 -4.49
C VAL A 151 -29.01 17.98 -5.16
N GLU A 152 -29.56 18.99 -5.83
CA GLU A 152 -30.85 18.94 -6.52
C GLU A 152 -30.83 17.91 -7.64
N GLU A 153 -29.75 17.86 -8.42
CA GLU A 153 -29.60 16.90 -9.52
C GLU A 153 -29.39 15.48 -8.98
N ARG A 154 -28.57 15.31 -7.93
CA ARG A 154 -28.40 14.02 -7.25
C ARG A 154 -29.73 13.52 -6.67
N ALA A 155 -30.53 14.42 -6.09
CA ALA A 155 -31.84 14.10 -5.55
C ALA A 155 -32.82 13.65 -6.63
N ARG A 156 -32.87 14.34 -7.78
CA ARG A 156 -33.67 13.92 -8.95
C ARG A 156 -33.28 12.52 -9.43
N ARG A 157 -31.99 12.27 -9.66
CA ARG A 157 -31.47 10.96 -10.10
C ARG A 157 -31.84 9.85 -9.13
N ARG A 158 -31.69 10.12 -7.83
CA ARG A 158 -32.01 9.16 -6.76
C ARG A 158 -33.51 8.90 -6.62
N ALA A 159 -34.35 9.93 -6.74
CA ALA A 159 -35.80 9.81 -6.73
C ALA A 159 -36.31 8.97 -7.91
N ALA A 160 -35.74 9.18 -9.10
CA ALA A 160 -36.05 8.39 -10.28
C ALA A 160 -35.67 6.90 -10.11
N GLN A 161 -34.47 6.61 -9.60
CA GLN A 161 -34.04 5.23 -9.31
C GLN A 161 -34.91 4.52 -8.26
N ALA A 162 -35.42 5.28 -7.28
CA ALA A 162 -36.26 4.74 -6.21
C ALA A 162 -37.75 4.67 -6.59
N GLY A 163 -38.14 5.12 -7.78
CA GLY A 163 -39.54 5.20 -8.19
C GLY A 163 -40.40 6.15 -7.35
N ARG A 164 -39.78 7.12 -6.64
CA ARG A 164 -40.46 8.07 -5.74
C ARG A 164 -41.21 9.19 -6.46
N GLY A 165 -41.17 9.22 -7.80
CA GLY A 165 -41.79 10.24 -8.64
C GLY A 165 -40.93 11.49 -8.82
N THR A 166 -41.44 12.45 -9.60
CA THR A 166 -40.74 13.69 -10.02
C THR A 166 -41.29 14.95 -9.37
N SER A 167 -42.16 14.83 -8.36
CA SER A 167 -42.73 15.99 -7.68
C SER A 167 -41.66 16.74 -6.88
N ALA A 168 -41.80 18.07 -6.78
CA ALA A 168 -40.86 18.91 -6.05
C ALA A 168 -40.71 18.50 -4.58
N ILE A 169 -41.81 18.08 -3.95
CA ILE A 169 -41.83 17.60 -2.55
C ILE A 169 -41.01 16.32 -2.40
N ALA A 170 -41.18 15.35 -3.31
CA ALA A 170 -40.43 14.10 -3.26
C ALA A 170 -38.92 14.32 -3.50
N ILE A 171 -38.58 15.20 -4.44
CA ILE A 171 -37.19 15.57 -4.72
C ILE A 171 -36.56 16.26 -3.51
N GLU A 172 -37.26 17.19 -2.86
CA GLU A 172 -36.72 17.90 -1.70
C GLU A 172 -36.53 16.99 -0.47
N ALA A 173 -37.41 16.01 -0.27
CA ALA A 173 -37.23 14.99 0.77
C ALA A 173 -35.93 14.19 0.54
N VAL A 174 -35.69 13.74 -0.70
CA VAL A 174 -34.46 13.03 -1.06
C VAL A 174 -33.24 13.95 -0.98
N ALA A 175 -33.37 15.23 -1.36
CA ALA A 175 -32.29 16.21 -1.22
C ALA A 175 -31.89 16.38 0.26
N THR A 176 -32.86 16.44 1.16
CA THR A 176 -32.62 16.51 2.61
C THR A 176 -31.87 15.28 3.13
N GLU A 177 -32.29 14.07 2.73
CA GLU A 177 -31.58 12.83 3.07
C GLU A 177 -30.12 12.83 2.55
N LEU A 178 -29.91 13.33 1.33
CA LEU A 178 -28.58 13.42 0.73
C LEU A 178 -27.68 14.45 1.43
N ARG A 179 -28.21 15.62 1.79
CA ARG A 179 -27.45 16.66 2.53
C ARG A 179 -26.96 16.11 3.87
N GLU A 180 -27.82 15.42 4.62
CA GLU A 180 -27.44 14.85 5.91
C GLU A 180 -26.38 13.76 5.72
N ARG A 181 -26.52 12.92 4.69
CA ARG A 181 -25.51 11.91 4.38
C ARG A 181 -24.17 12.51 3.99
N ASP A 182 -24.17 13.54 3.16
CA ASP A 182 -22.93 14.21 2.73
C ASP A 182 -22.25 14.90 3.92
N ARG A 183 -23.03 15.47 4.84
CA ARG A 183 -22.55 16.02 6.11
C ARG A 183 -21.88 14.94 6.93
N MET A 184 -22.54 13.80 7.15
CA MET A 184 -21.96 12.65 7.87
C MET A 184 -20.67 12.13 7.21
N ASP A 185 -20.64 12.02 5.87
CA ASP A 185 -19.47 11.55 5.12
C ASP A 185 -18.29 12.56 5.21
N SER A 186 -18.56 13.86 5.30
CA SER A 186 -17.54 14.92 5.28
C SER A 186 -17.04 15.33 6.68
N GLU A 187 -17.90 15.27 7.70
CA GLU A 187 -17.61 15.69 9.07
C GLU A 187 -17.09 14.56 9.96
N ARG A 188 -17.11 13.31 9.49
CA ARG A 188 -16.58 12.18 10.26
C ARG A 188 -15.10 12.37 10.62
N GLN A 189 -14.73 11.93 11.82
CA GLN A 189 -13.36 12.05 12.33
C GLN A 189 -12.36 11.24 11.49
N HIS A 190 -12.76 10.07 10.99
CA HIS A 190 -11.88 9.14 10.26
C HIS A 190 -12.18 9.09 8.77
N SER A 191 -11.14 9.35 7.96
CA SER A 191 -11.17 9.34 6.49
C SER A 191 -12.34 10.12 5.88
N PRO A 192 -12.56 11.41 6.22
CA PRO A 192 -13.68 12.18 5.70
C PRO A 192 -13.65 12.31 4.17
N LEU A 193 -14.84 12.37 3.56
CA LEU A 193 -14.98 12.71 2.15
C LEU A 193 -14.44 14.13 1.91
N ARG A 194 -13.36 14.23 1.13
CA ARG A 194 -12.73 15.51 0.80
C ARG A 194 -12.25 15.49 -0.65
N HIS A 195 -12.34 16.64 -1.30
CA HIS A 195 -11.65 16.85 -2.57
C HIS A 195 -10.15 16.99 -2.29
N MET A 196 -9.34 16.18 -2.98
CA MET A 196 -7.89 16.25 -2.84
C MET A 196 -7.28 17.18 -3.91
N PRO A 197 -6.18 17.89 -3.60
CA PRO A 197 -5.53 18.77 -4.57
C PRO A 197 -5.08 18.08 -5.86
N ASP A 198 -4.72 16.80 -5.78
CA ASP A 198 -4.26 15.96 -6.89
C ASP A 198 -5.40 15.18 -7.57
N ALA A 199 -6.65 15.36 -7.14
CA ALA A 199 -7.81 14.75 -7.77
C ALA A 199 -8.48 15.70 -8.78
N HIS A 200 -8.81 15.19 -9.96
CA HIS A 200 -9.60 15.90 -10.94
C HIS A 200 -11.05 16.00 -10.47
N ARG A 201 -11.54 17.22 -10.25
CA ARG A 201 -12.96 17.47 -9.97
C ARG A 201 -13.76 17.34 -11.27
N VAL A 202 -14.68 16.37 -11.31
CA VAL A 202 -15.61 16.16 -12.43
C VAL A 202 -17.02 16.50 -11.95
N ASP A 203 -17.59 17.57 -12.49
CA ASP A 203 -18.95 18.00 -12.17
C ASP A 203 -19.93 17.46 -13.21
N SER A 204 -20.73 16.47 -12.82
CA SER A 204 -21.69 15.79 -13.70
C SER A 204 -23.07 16.44 -13.71
N THR A 205 -23.25 17.64 -13.14
CA THR A 205 -24.58 18.28 -13.02
C THR A 205 -25.27 18.45 -14.38
N ALA A 206 -24.51 18.85 -15.41
CA ALA A 206 -25.03 19.08 -16.76
C ALA A 206 -24.57 18.01 -17.76
N LEU A 207 -24.01 16.90 -17.28
CA LEU A 207 -23.50 15.81 -18.11
C LEU A 207 -24.40 14.59 -17.96
N ASP A 208 -24.62 13.88 -19.07
CA ASP A 208 -25.15 12.53 -19.02
C ASP A 208 -24.08 11.51 -18.59
N GLU A 209 -24.48 10.25 -18.41
CA GLU A 209 -23.57 9.19 -18.00
C GLU A 209 -22.46 8.94 -19.03
N GLY A 210 -22.78 8.96 -20.33
CA GLY A 210 -21.82 8.71 -21.40
C GLY A 210 -20.75 9.80 -21.47
N GLN A 211 -21.16 11.07 -21.43
CA GLN A 211 -20.27 12.22 -21.38
C GLN A 211 -19.37 12.21 -20.14
N THR A 212 -19.93 11.80 -18.99
CA THR A 212 -19.17 11.67 -17.74
C THR A 212 -18.12 10.56 -17.86
N VAL A 213 -18.48 9.41 -18.44
CA VAL A 213 -17.59 8.28 -18.69
C VAL A 213 -16.47 8.68 -19.65
N GLU A 214 -16.79 9.29 -20.79
CA GLU A 214 -15.78 9.78 -21.75
C GLU A 214 -14.79 10.74 -21.08
N ARG A 215 -15.31 11.69 -20.29
CA ARG A 215 -14.46 12.64 -19.57
C ARG A 215 -13.49 11.97 -18.62
N ILE A 216 -13.94 10.95 -17.88
CA ILE A 216 -13.08 10.19 -16.96
C ILE A 216 -12.10 9.30 -17.72
N LEU A 217 -12.51 8.69 -18.84
CA LEU A 217 -11.62 7.91 -19.70
C LEU A 217 -10.49 8.76 -20.26
N ASP A 218 -10.79 9.99 -20.70
CA ASP A 218 -9.77 10.92 -21.16
C ASP A 218 -8.77 11.27 -20.04
N LEU A 219 -9.26 11.51 -18.83
CA LEU A 219 -8.40 11.76 -17.67
C LEU A 219 -7.55 10.53 -17.31
N ALA A 220 -8.12 9.34 -17.36
CA ALA A 220 -7.43 8.09 -17.04
C ALA A 220 -6.37 7.73 -18.08
N ARG A 221 -6.67 7.90 -19.38
CA ARG A 221 -5.72 7.66 -20.49
C ARG A 221 -4.57 8.65 -20.49
N ASN A 222 -4.85 9.90 -20.11
CA ASN A 222 -3.84 10.95 -20.00
C ASN A 222 -3.19 11.03 -18.60
N ALA A 223 -3.58 10.16 -17.67
CA ALA A 223 -3.02 10.12 -16.33
C ALA A 223 -1.54 9.76 -16.45
N ARG A 224 -0.69 10.75 -16.21
CA ARG A 224 0.75 10.53 -16.22
C ARG A 224 1.08 9.54 -15.10
N PRO A 225 2.03 8.62 -15.34
CA PRO A 225 2.69 7.90 -14.28
C PRO A 225 3.10 8.88 -13.16
N LEU A 226 2.93 8.48 -11.90
CA LEU A 226 3.44 9.26 -10.76
C LEU A 226 4.90 9.67 -11.03
N PRO A 227 5.33 10.89 -10.70
CA PRO A 227 6.70 11.34 -10.98
C PRO A 227 7.73 10.35 -10.42
N GLY A 228 8.38 9.55 -11.29
CA GLY A 228 9.27 8.44 -10.92
C GLY A 228 8.86 7.06 -11.49
N SER A 229 7.57 6.81 -11.72
CA SER A 229 7.07 5.62 -12.48
C SER A 229 7.26 5.77 -14.00
N ASP A 230 7.65 6.97 -14.43
CA ASP A 230 8.14 7.32 -15.77
C ASP A 230 9.69 7.34 -15.81
N THR A 231 10.41 6.62 -14.92
CA THR A 231 11.84 6.39 -15.18
C THR A 231 11.94 5.48 -16.41
N PRO A 232 12.54 5.92 -17.52
CA PRO A 232 12.66 5.07 -18.70
C PRO A 232 13.38 3.78 -18.30
N HIS A 233 12.87 2.62 -18.73
CA HIS A 233 13.53 1.30 -18.58
C HIS A 233 14.99 1.26 -19.06
N TYR A 234 15.46 2.31 -19.76
CA TYR A 234 16.87 2.58 -20.05
C TYR A 234 17.76 2.69 -18.78
N TRP A 235 17.21 3.09 -17.63
CA TRP A 235 17.91 3.10 -16.33
C TRP A 235 17.90 1.73 -15.64
N LEU A 236 16.80 0.98 -15.70
CA LEU A 236 16.72 -0.40 -15.18
C LEU A 236 17.69 -1.34 -15.90
N GLY A 237 17.87 -1.22 -17.23
CA GLY A 237 18.85 -2.05 -17.96
C GLY A 237 20.30 -1.81 -17.51
N ARG A 238 20.67 -0.54 -17.23
CA ARG A 238 22.01 -0.19 -16.72
C ARG A 238 22.18 -0.55 -15.25
N TYR A 239 21.15 -0.32 -14.42
CA TYR A 239 21.15 -0.69 -13.01
C TYR A 239 21.23 -2.22 -12.86
N ARG A 240 20.39 -2.98 -13.59
CA ARG A 240 20.42 -4.44 -13.66
C ARG A 240 21.76 -4.96 -14.17
N PHE A 241 22.29 -4.38 -15.25
CA PHE A 241 23.63 -4.72 -15.74
C PHE A 241 24.69 -4.59 -14.64
N TRP A 242 24.63 -3.53 -13.82
CA TRP A 242 25.55 -3.38 -12.69
C TRP A 242 25.23 -4.31 -11.52
N GLN A 243 23.96 -4.56 -11.19
CA GLN A 243 23.56 -5.55 -10.19
C GLN A 243 24.12 -6.94 -10.54
N ASP A 244 23.96 -7.37 -11.80
CA ASP A 244 24.44 -8.66 -12.29
C ASP A 244 25.97 -8.75 -12.19
N ARG A 245 26.69 -7.66 -12.46
CA ARG A 245 28.15 -7.61 -12.34
C ARG A 245 28.61 -7.65 -10.88
N VAL A 246 27.92 -6.96 -9.99
CA VAL A 246 28.19 -7.02 -8.54
C VAL A 246 27.86 -8.41 -8.00
N ALA A 247 26.72 -8.99 -8.38
CA ALA A 247 26.32 -10.35 -8.01
C ALA A 247 27.34 -11.38 -8.51
N ALA A 248 27.77 -11.27 -9.77
CA ALA A 248 28.79 -12.16 -10.35
C ALA A 248 30.14 -12.02 -9.64
N LEU A 249 30.57 -10.80 -9.31
CA LEU A 249 31.80 -10.57 -8.54
C LEU A 249 31.70 -11.17 -7.14
N LEU A 250 30.60 -10.94 -6.43
CA LEU A 250 30.36 -11.51 -5.10
C LEU A 250 30.30 -13.04 -5.17
N GLY A 251 29.60 -13.62 -6.15
CA GLY A 251 29.50 -15.07 -6.35
C GLY A 251 30.83 -15.75 -6.72
N GLN A 252 31.80 -15.01 -7.25
CA GLN A 252 33.17 -15.52 -7.43
C GLN A 252 33.93 -15.61 -6.09
N MET A 253 33.58 -14.77 -5.12
CA MET A 253 34.28 -14.65 -3.83
C MET A 253 33.64 -15.50 -2.72
N VAL A 254 32.32 -15.65 -2.75
CA VAL A 254 31.49 -16.28 -1.71
C VAL A 254 30.32 -17.04 -2.31
N GLN A 255 29.78 -18.01 -1.56
CA GLN A 255 28.44 -18.52 -1.84
C GLN A 255 27.40 -17.50 -1.36
N ILE A 256 26.34 -17.26 -2.14
CA ILE A 256 25.26 -16.35 -1.77
C ILE A 256 23.96 -17.13 -1.75
N GLU A 257 23.18 -16.95 -0.70
CA GLU A 257 21.88 -17.59 -0.55
C GLU A 257 20.79 -16.55 -0.33
N LEU A 258 19.72 -16.67 -1.13
CA LEU A 258 18.56 -15.81 -1.07
C LEU A 258 17.36 -16.61 -0.56
N HIS A 259 16.80 -16.16 0.55
CA HIS A 259 15.67 -16.80 1.21
C HIS A 259 14.48 -15.84 1.27
N GLY A 260 13.28 -16.35 0.96
CA GLY A 260 12.05 -15.55 1.01
C GLY A 260 11.86 -14.57 -0.15
N SER A 261 12.49 -14.80 -1.31
CA SER A 261 12.36 -13.93 -2.50
C SER A 261 10.92 -13.74 -2.98
N ALA A 262 10.05 -14.73 -2.78
CA ALA A 262 8.63 -14.60 -3.12
C ALA A 262 7.92 -13.44 -2.39
N HIS A 263 8.40 -13.03 -1.20
CA HIS A 263 7.85 -11.88 -0.48
C HIS A 263 8.15 -10.54 -1.16
N GLU A 264 9.20 -10.48 -1.98
CA GLU A 264 9.44 -9.32 -2.84
C GLU A 264 8.37 -9.25 -3.94
N ASP A 265 7.99 -10.39 -4.54
CA ASP A 265 7.01 -10.46 -5.63
C ASP A 265 5.59 -10.06 -5.18
N GLU A 266 5.29 -10.14 -3.88
CA GLU A 266 4.04 -9.64 -3.27
C GLU A 266 3.92 -8.10 -3.33
N ILE A 267 5.02 -7.40 -3.64
CA ILE A 267 5.09 -5.95 -3.63
C ILE A 267 5.25 -5.40 -5.03
N GLN A 268 4.20 -4.71 -5.50
CA GLN A 268 4.14 -4.17 -6.86
C GLN A 268 4.56 -2.70 -6.98
N ALA A 269 4.69 -1.98 -5.87
CA ALA A 269 5.11 -0.58 -5.82
C ALA A 269 6.48 -0.40 -5.12
N GLY A 270 6.96 0.84 -5.05
CA GLY A 270 8.09 1.20 -4.22
C GLY A 270 7.89 0.78 -2.76
N ALA A 271 8.92 0.22 -2.14
CA ALA A 271 8.86 -0.28 -0.77
C ALA A 271 10.13 0.07 0.02
N ILE A 272 10.02 -0.03 1.35
CA ILE A 272 11.15 0.17 2.25
C ILE A 272 11.72 -1.20 2.65
N PHE A 273 12.97 -1.48 2.26
CA PHE A 273 13.72 -2.65 2.71
C PHE A 273 14.50 -2.26 3.96
N ALA A 274 14.00 -2.68 5.13
CA ALA A 274 14.60 -2.40 6.43
C ALA A 274 15.56 -3.55 6.76
N CYS A 275 16.86 -3.27 6.80
CA CYS A 275 17.89 -4.29 6.97
C CYS A 275 18.75 -4.05 8.20
N ASN A 276 19.21 -5.12 8.86
CA ASN A 276 20.32 -5.00 9.81
C ASN A 276 21.61 -4.57 9.09
N HIS A 277 22.53 -3.92 9.82
CA HIS A 277 23.78 -3.42 9.24
C HIS A 277 25.00 -3.97 9.98
N ILE A 278 25.67 -4.95 9.38
CA ILE A 278 26.85 -5.65 9.89
C ILE A 278 28.13 -5.07 9.29
N SER A 279 28.17 -4.83 7.97
CA SER A 279 29.40 -4.44 7.28
C SER A 279 29.15 -3.52 6.07
N ASN A 280 30.23 -3.02 5.47
CA ASN A 280 30.13 -2.24 4.23
C ASN A 280 29.70 -3.07 3.01
N TRP A 281 29.63 -4.40 3.16
CA TRP A 281 29.15 -5.30 2.11
C TRP A 281 27.64 -5.53 2.13
N ASP A 282 26.92 -5.09 3.17
CA ASP A 282 25.47 -5.27 3.21
C ASP A 282 24.74 -4.50 2.10
N PRO A 283 25.03 -3.19 1.84
CA PRO A 283 24.37 -2.49 0.74
C PRO A 283 24.64 -3.10 -0.64
N PRO A 284 25.90 -3.46 -1.01
CA PRO A 284 26.17 -4.20 -2.25
C PRO A 284 25.48 -5.56 -2.34
N LEU A 285 25.42 -6.33 -1.25
CA LEU A 285 24.70 -7.61 -1.22
C LEU A 285 23.20 -7.38 -1.46
N LEU A 286 22.57 -6.52 -0.64
CA LEU A 286 21.14 -6.23 -0.73
C LEU A 286 20.78 -5.68 -2.12
N GLY A 287 21.54 -4.72 -2.61
CA GLY A 287 21.32 -4.09 -3.91
C GLY A 287 21.51 -5.04 -5.09
N SER A 288 22.32 -6.11 -4.96
CA SER A 288 22.54 -7.08 -6.04
C SER A 288 21.57 -8.27 -6.02
N MET A 289 20.93 -8.54 -4.88
CA MET A 289 20.01 -9.67 -4.73
C MET A 289 18.54 -9.29 -4.94
N LEU A 290 18.18 -8.02 -4.82
CA LEU A 290 16.80 -7.56 -5.01
C LEU A 290 16.45 -7.44 -6.50
N ASN A 291 15.25 -7.88 -6.85
CA ASN A 291 14.75 -7.87 -8.23
C ASN A 291 14.29 -6.48 -8.70
N ARG A 292 14.58 -5.43 -7.95
CA ARG A 292 14.17 -4.04 -8.23
C ARG A 292 15.28 -3.04 -7.97
N GLN A 293 15.11 -1.81 -8.48
CA GLN A 293 15.99 -0.70 -8.15
C GLN A 293 15.78 -0.27 -6.71
N VAL A 294 16.88 -0.10 -5.98
CA VAL A 294 16.86 0.31 -4.58
C VAL A 294 17.78 1.51 -4.36
N VAL A 295 17.20 2.55 -3.78
CA VAL A 295 17.89 3.77 -3.35
C VAL A 295 18.38 3.57 -1.92
N PHE A 296 19.65 3.86 -1.67
CA PHE A 296 20.26 3.72 -0.35
C PHE A 296 20.45 5.07 0.33
N LEU A 297 20.26 5.11 1.66
CA LEU A 297 20.63 6.26 2.47
C LEU A 297 22.09 6.11 2.93
N GLY A 298 22.95 7.00 2.45
CA GLY A 298 24.39 6.97 2.70
C GLY A 298 24.87 8.14 3.56
N LYS A 299 25.85 7.91 4.44
CA LYS A 299 26.45 8.99 5.25
C LYS A 299 27.01 10.08 4.33
N SER A 300 26.71 11.36 4.55
CA SER A 300 27.08 12.45 3.64
C SER A 300 28.58 12.54 3.30
N GLU A 301 29.48 12.09 4.19
CA GLU A 301 30.93 12.06 3.92
C GLU A 301 31.32 11.05 2.84
N LEU A 302 30.52 9.99 2.64
CA LEU A 302 30.74 9.03 1.54
C LEU A 302 30.51 9.67 0.16
N PHE A 303 29.78 10.78 0.10
CA PHE A 303 29.50 11.50 -1.14
C PHE A 303 30.67 12.41 -1.60
N ARG A 304 31.78 12.38 -0.86
CA ARG A 304 33.07 12.97 -1.25
C ARG A 304 33.85 11.99 -2.13
N TRP A 305 34.89 12.48 -2.78
CA TRP A 305 35.80 11.64 -3.56
C TRP A 305 36.40 10.53 -2.67
N PRO A 306 36.51 9.27 -3.11
CA PRO A 306 36.28 8.77 -4.48
C PRO A 306 34.86 8.25 -4.75
N LEU A 307 34.09 7.92 -3.72
CA LEU A 307 32.82 7.19 -3.85
C LEU A 307 31.65 8.08 -4.29
N GLY A 308 31.74 9.40 -4.09
CA GLY A 308 30.66 10.33 -4.34
C GLY A 308 30.02 10.28 -5.73
N PRO A 309 30.78 10.30 -6.84
CA PRO A 309 30.22 10.16 -8.17
C PRO A 309 29.44 8.85 -8.36
N VAL A 310 29.93 7.73 -7.81
CA VAL A 310 29.26 6.43 -7.90
C VAL A 310 27.96 6.42 -7.10
N LEU A 311 27.97 6.95 -5.87
CA LEU A 311 26.78 7.00 -5.03
C LEU A 311 25.69 7.89 -5.63
N ARG A 312 26.05 9.06 -6.19
CA ARG A 312 25.11 9.92 -6.92
C ARG A 312 24.58 9.24 -8.19
N TRP A 313 25.41 8.44 -8.85
CA TRP A 313 24.98 7.66 -10.02
C TRP A 313 23.91 6.61 -9.68
N PHE A 314 23.92 6.07 -8.46
CA PHE A 314 22.89 5.16 -7.95
C PHE A 314 21.69 5.87 -7.30
N ASP A 315 21.57 7.20 -7.45
CA ASP A 315 20.58 8.04 -6.77
C ASP A 315 20.57 7.87 -5.24
N ALA A 316 21.70 7.50 -4.64
CA ALA A 316 21.78 7.36 -3.18
C ALA A 316 21.52 8.71 -2.50
N VAL A 317 20.76 8.68 -1.40
CA VAL A 317 20.40 9.88 -0.65
C VAL A 317 21.46 10.16 0.41
N PRO A 318 22.14 11.33 0.39
CA PRO A 318 23.06 11.72 1.44
C PRO A 318 22.28 12.05 2.72
N ILE A 319 22.73 11.52 3.86
CA ILE A 319 22.14 11.79 5.17
C ILE A 319 23.19 12.17 6.20
N VAL A 320 22.93 13.26 6.94
CA VAL A 320 23.74 13.66 8.09
C VAL A 320 23.34 12.83 9.32
N ARG A 321 24.28 12.04 9.82
CA ARG A 321 24.06 11.20 11.02
C ARG A 321 24.14 12.03 12.29
N GLY A 322 23.38 11.62 13.31
CA GLY A 322 23.40 12.22 14.65
C GLY A 322 22.39 13.34 14.86
N ARG A 323 21.65 13.74 13.81
CA ARG A 323 20.50 14.65 13.89
C ARG A 323 19.40 14.20 12.94
N TYR A 324 18.20 14.76 13.12
CA TYR A 324 17.14 14.66 12.12
C TYR A 324 17.52 15.49 10.90
N ASP A 325 17.39 14.91 9.71
CA ASP A 325 17.79 15.50 8.44
C ASP A 325 16.57 15.58 7.52
N ALA A 326 15.81 16.68 7.64
CA ALA A 326 14.53 16.83 6.95
C ALA A 326 14.67 16.74 5.42
N GLU A 327 15.76 17.28 4.86
CA GLU A 327 16.02 17.25 3.41
C GLU A 327 16.22 15.81 2.92
N ALA A 328 17.04 15.02 3.62
CA ALA A 328 17.25 13.62 3.28
C ALA A 328 15.95 12.80 3.34
N PHE A 329 15.10 13.06 4.34
CA PHE A 329 13.80 12.39 4.47
C PHE A 329 12.82 12.80 3.37
N GLU A 330 12.76 14.09 2.99
CA GLU A 330 11.93 14.53 1.86
C GLU A 330 12.39 13.92 0.53
N LEU A 331 13.70 13.87 0.27
CA LEU A 331 14.26 13.20 -0.92
C LEU A 331 13.92 11.71 -0.93
N THR A 332 14.04 11.05 0.22
CA THR A 332 13.67 9.63 0.36
C THR A 332 12.18 9.41 0.09
N ARG A 333 11.31 10.29 0.61
CA ARG A 333 9.87 10.25 0.34
C ARG A 333 9.55 10.51 -1.12
N ALA A 334 10.28 11.42 -1.78
CA ALA A 334 10.12 11.68 -3.21
C ALA A 334 10.44 10.42 -4.03
N HIS A 335 11.50 9.69 -3.69
CA HIS A 335 11.80 8.40 -4.33
C HIS A 335 10.69 7.36 -4.11
N LEU A 336 10.21 7.19 -2.87
CA LEU A 336 9.13 6.25 -2.56
C LEU A 336 7.82 6.61 -3.27
N ARG A 337 7.47 7.90 -3.31
CA ARG A 337 6.31 8.42 -4.07
C ARG A 337 6.47 8.24 -5.57
N GLY A 338 7.71 8.26 -6.04
CA GLY A 338 8.05 7.95 -7.43
C GLY A 338 8.13 6.46 -7.74
N GLY A 339 7.68 5.58 -6.84
CA GLY A 339 7.65 4.13 -7.09
C GLY A 339 9.02 3.46 -6.96
N HIS A 340 10.08 4.18 -6.60
CA HIS A 340 11.37 3.57 -6.30
C HIS A 340 11.32 2.89 -4.94
N SER A 341 12.12 1.84 -4.76
CA SER A 341 12.31 1.24 -3.45
C SER A 341 13.49 1.87 -2.72
N VAL A 342 13.45 1.88 -1.40
CA VAL A 342 14.50 2.44 -0.55
C VAL A 342 14.99 1.36 0.40
N ALA A 343 16.30 1.17 0.49
CA ALA A 343 16.90 0.38 1.56
C ALA A 343 17.40 1.28 2.68
N ILE A 344 17.00 0.93 3.90
CA ILE A 344 17.45 1.61 5.10
C ILE A 344 18.04 0.62 6.09
N PHE A 345 18.92 1.13 6.93
CA PHE A 345 19.58 0.41 8.00
C PHE A 345 19.16 1.03 9.33
N PRO A 346 18.08 0.56 9.97
CA PRO A 346 17.43 1.27 11.08
C PRO A 346 18.33 1.49 12.31
N GLU A 347 19.37 0.69 12.48
CA GLU A 347 20.37 0.84 13.55
C GLU A 347 21.26 2.10 13.38
N GLY A 348 21.43 2.59 12.14
CA GLY A 348 22.22 3.78 11.81
C GLY A 348 23.74 3.69 12.03
N THR A 349 24.24 2.54 12.52
CA THR A 349 25.66 2.20 12.74
C THR A 349 25.87 0.70 12.50
N ARG A 350 27.06 0.31 12.03
CA ARG A 350 27.43 -1.10 11.86
C ARG A 350 27.64 -1.78 13.21
N ARG A 351 27.10 -2.99 13.40
CA ARG A 351 27.12 -3.74 14.69
C ARG A 351 27.50 -5.21 14.47
N GLU A 352 27.94 -5.87 15.54
CA GLU A 352 28.30 -7.30 15.50
C GLU A 352 27.06 -8.20 15.31
N PRO A 353 27.19 -9.32 14.57
CA PRO A 353 26.07 -10.13 14.06
C PRO A 353 25.13 -10.77 15.09
N HIS A 354 25.47 -10.77 16.39
CA HIS A 354 24.73 -11.51 17.42
C HIS A 354 23.86 -10.64 18.34
N ARG A 355 23.83 -9.31 18.13
CA ARG A 355 23.02 -8.42 18.95
C ARG A 355 22.62 -7.15 18.19
N PRO A 356 21.44 -7.11 17.52
CA PRO A 356 20.96 -5.90 16.86
C PRO A 356 20.87 -4.75 17.87
N GLY A 357 21.33 -3.56 17.48
CA GLY A 357 21.31 -2.37 18.31
C GLY A 357 19.91 -1.75 18.43
N PRO A 358 19.76 -0.67 19.22
CA PRO A 358 18.51 0.08 19.28
C PRO A 358 18.17 0.66 17.90
N VAL A 359 16.93 0.46 17.48
CA VAL A 359 16.41 0.99 16.21
C VAL A 359 16.16 2.48 16.36
N LYS A 360 16.68 3.27 15.42
CA LYS A 360 16.38 4.70 15.33
C LYS A 360 15.00 4.89 14.70
N ARG A 361 14.32 5.98 15.08
CA ARG A 361 12.99 6.35 14.59
C ARG A 361 12.87 6.55 13.08
N GLY A 362 13.98 6.63 12.35
CA GLY A 362 13.97 6.89 10.90
C GLY A 362 13.14 5.89 10.09
N LEU A 363 13.13 4.60 10.48
CA LEU A 363 12.23 3.62 9.87
C LEU A 363 10.77 4.00 10.10
N GLY A 364 10.40 4.24 11.36
CA GLY A 364 9.05 4.63 11.74
C GLY A 364 8.55 5.86 10.98
N ILE A 365 9.38 6.91 10.91
CA ILE A 365 9.04 8.16 10.21
C ILE A 365 8.76 7.89 8.73
N LEU A 366 9.59 7.09 8.06
CA LEU A 366 9.42 6.81 6.63
C LEU A 366 8.19 5.95 6.38
N VAL A 367 7.97 4.87 7.16
CA VAL A 367 6.79 4.01 6.99
C VAL A 367 5.51 4.81 7.24
N GLU A 368 5.48 5.63 8.29
CA GLU A 368 4.34 6.47 8.63
C GLU A 368 4.05 7.56 7.58
N SER A 369 5.09 8.22 7.05
CA SER A 369 4.92 9.38 6.16
C SER A 369 4.85 9.05 4.67
N ALA A 370 5.34 7.87 4.26
CA ALA A 370 5.35 7.44 2.86
C ALA A 370 4.15 6.54 2.51
N GLY A 371 3.56 5.83 3.48
CA GLY A 371 2.39 4.99 3.22
C GLY A 371 2.66 3.80 2.28
N VAL A 372 3.92 3.39 2.16
CA VAL A 372 4.36 2.26 1.35
C VAL A 372 4.59 1.01 2.21
N PRO A 373 4.48 -0.21 1.64
CA PRO A 373 4.90 -1.42 2.35
C PRO A 373 6.39 -1.37 2.70
N TRP A 374 6.76 -2.11 3.75
CA TRP A 374 8.15 -2.31 4.14
C TRP A 374 8.43 -3.77 4.48
N LEU A 375 9.66 -4.23 4.24
CA LEU A 375 10.05 -5.62 4.52
C LEU A 375 11.23 -5.64 5.50
N PRO A 376 11.19 -6.54 6.49
CA PRO A 376 12.37 -6.88 7.27
C PRO A 376 13.32 -7.73 6.41
N CYS A 377 14.58 -7.32 6.35
CA CYS A 377 15.67 -8.05 5.70
C CYS A 377 16.74 -8.38 6.75
N LEU A 378 17.15 -9.65 6.80
CA LEU A 378 18.27 -10.10 7.61
C LEU A 378 19.43 -10.51 6.71
N VAL A 379 20.55 -9.85 6.90
CA VAL A 379 21.83 -10.17 6.27
C VAL A 379 22.72 -10.91 7.25
N ARG A 380 23.40 -11.97 6.78
CA ARG A 380 24.40 -12.75 7.54
C ARG A 380 25.65 -13.01 6.69
N GLY A 381 26.77 -13.29 7.35
CA GLY A 381 28.04 -13.67 6.69
C GLY A 381 28.86 -12.51 6.11
N THR A 382 28.31 -11.30 5.96
CA THR A 382 29.02 -10.12 5.43
C THR A 382 30.16 -9.61 6.30
N GLY A 383 30.19 -9.95 7.59
CA GLY A 383 31.24 -9.55 8.53
C GLY A 383 32.53 -10.38 8.44
N SER A 384 32.48 -11.57 7.83
CA SER A 384 33.61 -12.50 7.73
C SER A 384 34.44 -12.39 6.44
N LEU A 385 34.08 -11.46 5.54
CA LEU A 385 34.79 -11.18 4.28
C LEU A 385 36.21 -10.60 4.55
N ARG A 386 37.16 -11.48 4.87
CA ARG A 386 38.61 -11.23 4.76
C ARG A 386 39.13 -11.83 3.46
N ALA A 387 40.20 -11.24 2.90
CA ALA A 387 40.65 -11.37 1.51
C ALA A 387 41.11 -12.77 1.00
N ALA A 388 40.79 -13.88 1.67
CA ALA A 388 41.08 -15.24 1.21
C ALA A 388 39.81 -16.10 1.30
N HIS A 389 39.47 -16.72 0.18
CA HIS A 389 38.27 -17.49 -0.20
C HIS A 389 37.37 -18.06 0.92
N HIS A 390 36.06 -17.73 0.87
CA HIS A 390 35.02 -18.13 1.86
C HIS A 390 33.86 -18.91 1.22
N ARG A 391 34.12 -19.90 0.37
CA ARG A 391 33.00 -20.74 -0.16
C ARG A 391 32.34 -21.60 0.92
N ASP A 392 33.00 -21.84 2.04
CA ASP A 392 32.46 -22.65 3.14
C ASP A 392 31.52 -21.88 4.09
N ARG A 393 31.35 -20.57 3.88
CA ARG A 393 30.49 -19.71 4.71
C ARG A 393 29.67 -18.78 3.81
N PRO A 394 28.41 -19.14 3.49
CA PRO A 394 27.60 -18.34 2.60
C PRO A 394 27.30 -16.96 3.21
N MET A 395 27.15 -15.97 2.33
CA MET A 395 26.45 -14.73 2.65
C MET A 395 24.97 -14.98 2.42
N GLU A 396 24.16 -14.73 3.43
CA GLU A 396 22.72 -15.02 3.37
C GLU A 396 21.94 -13.71 3.41
N LEU A 397 20.94 -13.59 2.54
CA LEU A 397 19.89 -12.58 2.61
C LEU A 397 18.55 -13.29 2.84
N TRP A 398 17.92 -12.99 3.97
CA TRP A 398 16.61 -13.48 4.34
C TRP A 398 15.60 -12.34 4.30
N MET A 399 14.55 -12.49 3.50
CA MET A 399 13.44 -11.55 3.46
C MET A 399 12.25 -12.12 4.22
N GLY A 400 11.66 -11.29 5.09
CA GLY A 400 10.39 -11.59 5.72
C GLY A 400 9.21 -11.07 4.90
N PRO A 401 7.99 -11.43 5.31
CA PRO A 401 6.77 -10.98 4.64
C PRO A 401 6.63 -9.46 4.69
N PRO A 402 6.01 -8.84 3.67
CA PRO A 402 5.73 -7.41 3.68
C PRO A 402 4.87 -7.01 4.87
N SER A 403 5.28 -5.95 5.53
CA SER A 403 4.50 -5.24 6.53
C SER A 403 3.90 -4.00 5.89
N TYR A 404 2.59 -3.90 5.95
CA TYR A 404 1.87 -2.78 5.38
C TYR A 404 1.62 -1.72 6.46
N PRO A 405 1.63 -0.42 6.11
CA PRO A 405 1.35 0.68 7.04
C PRO A 405 -0.09 0.67 7.59
N VAL A 406 -0.89 -0.33 7.24
CA VAL A 406 -2.26 -0.59 7.71
C VAL A 406 -2.37 -0.60 9.24
N GLY A 407 -1.34 -1.04 9.97
CA GLY A 407 -1.33 -1.00 11.44
C GLY A 407 -1.10 0.38 12.06
N ILE A 408 -0.61 1.36 11.29
CA ILE A 408 -0.26 2.70 11.79
C ILE A 408 -1.51 3.51 12.15
N GLU A 409 -2.56 3.38 11.35
CA GLU A 409 -3.85 4.04 11.60
C GLU A 409 -4.52 3.50 12.88
N ALA A 410 -4.42 2.19 13.12
CA ALA A 410 -4.88 1.56 14.36
C ALA A 410 -4.05 2.01 15.58
N LEU A 411 -2.73 2.14 15.43
CA LEU A 411 -1.87 2.70 16.49
C LEU A 411 -2.24 4.16 16.80
N ARG A 412 -2.49 5.00 15.78
CA ARG A 412 -3.02 6.38 15.98
C ARG A 412 -4.36 6.37 16.71
N ALA A 413 -5.28 5.51 16.30
CA ALA A 413 -6.61 5.39 16.90
C ALA A 413 -6.56 4.94 18.37
N SER A 414 -5.51 4.21 18.77
CA SER A 414 -5.27 3.84 20.17
C SER A 414 -4.76 5.00 21.06
N GLY A 415 -4.67 6.21 20.51
CA GLY A 415 -4.23 7.42 21.23
C GLY A 415 -2.71 7.59 21.27
N LEU A 416 -1.96 6.78 20.53
CA LEU A 416 -0.51 6.94 20.42
C LEU A 416 -0.18 8.15 19.55
N ASP A 417 0.78 8.96 20.01
CA ASP A 417 1.34 10.03 19.21
C ASP A 417 2.30 9.47 18.13
N SER A 418 2.73 10.34 17.21
CA SER A 418 3.63 9.94 16.11
C SER A 418 4.93 9.33 16.62
N ASP A 419 5.49 9.83 17.74
CA ASP A 419 6.75 9.32 18.28
C ASP A 419 6.59 7.88 18.77
N GLN A 420 5.51 7.60 19.49
CA GLN A 420 5.18 6.26 20.00
C GLN A 420 4.89 5.28 18.87
N ILE A 421 4.23 5.72 17.80
CA ILE A 421 4.00 4.92 16.60
C ILE A 421 5.30 4.54 15.92
N GLN A 422 6.20 5.52 15.76
CA GLN A 422 7.50 5.32 15.14
C GLN A 422 8.35 4.34 15.93
N ASP A 423 8.32 4.43 17.26
CA ASP A 423 9.00 3.49 18.16
C ASP A 423 8.40 2.07 18.03
N ARG A 424 7.06 1.96 17.95
CA ARG A 424 6.38 0.67 17.76
C ARG A 424 6.72 -0.01 16.43
N ILE A 425 6.89 0.76 15.35
CA ILE A 425 7.36 0.24 14.06
C ILE A 425 8.78 -0.31 14.20
N GLY A 426 9.64 0.37 14.96
CA GLY A 426 10.98 -0.11 15.28
C GLY A 426 10.98 -1.43 16.06
N GLU A 427 10.09 -1.56 17.05
CA GLU A 427 9.89 -2.81 17.80
C GLU A 427 9.41 -3.96 16.91
N LEU A 428 8.46 -3.69 16.02
CA LEU A 428 7.95 -4.69 15.07
C LEU A 428 9.06 -5.17 14.13
N PHE A 429 9.88 -4.25 13.62
CA PHE A 429 11.06 -4.60 12.83
C PHE A 429 12.01 -5.52 13.60
N LEU A 430 12.33 -5.21 14.86
CA LEU A 430 13.19 -6.08 15.68
C LEU A 430 12.60 -7.47 15.89
N ALA A 431 11.29 -7.55 16.16
CA ALA A 431 10.61 -8.83 16.34
C ALA A 431 10.67 -9.69 15.07
N GLN A 432 10.42 -9.10 13.91
CA GLN A 432 10.50 -9.79 12.63
C GLN A 432 11.92 -10.18 12.26
N LEU A 433 12.91 -9.30 12.51
CA LEU A 433 14.32 -9.60 12.31
C LEU A 433 14.79 -10.77 13.19
N HIS A 434 14.31 -10.84 14.44
CA HIS A 434 14.60 -11.96 15.34
C HIS A 434 13.98 -13.28 14.84
N ALA A 435 12.74 -13.25 14.35
CA ALA A 435 12.09 -14.41 13.74
C ALA A 435 12.84 -14.91 12.49
N LEU A 436 13.33 -14.01 11.65
CA LEU A 436 14.22 -14.36 10.53
C LEU A 436 15.51 -15.02 11.03
N GLY A 437 16.08 -14.50 12.12
CA GLY A 437 17.28 -15.06 12.74
C GLY A 437 17.10 -16.49 13.25
N GLN A 438 15.93 -16.79 13.84
CA GLN A 438 15.57 -18.15 14.28
C GLN A 438 15.44 -19.11 13.10
N ARG A 439 14.70 -18.73 12.05
CA ARG A 439 14.59 -19.52 10.81
C ARG A 439 15.95 -19.80 10.18
N ALA A 440 16.83 -18.80 10.15
CA ALA A 440 18.17 -18.93 9.61
C ALA A 440 19.10 -19.82 10.45
N GLN A 441 18.80 -20.04 11.74
CA GLN A 441 19.50 -21.01 12.59
C GLN A 441 18.99 -22.42 12.34
N GLU A 442 17.67 -22.59 12.20
CA GLU A 442 17.00 -23.86 11.90
C GLU A 442 17.35 -24.39 10.50
N HIS A 443 17.63 -23.49 9.54
CA HIS A 443 17.98 -23.84 8.17
C HIS A 443 19.39 -24.43 7.99
N ARG A 444 20.26 -24.38 9.01
CA ARG A 444 21.57 -25.04 8.89
C ARG A 444 21.38 -26.54 8.68
N PRO A 445 22.04 -27.15 7.68
CA PRO A 445 22.13 -28.61 7.66
C PRO A 445 22.80 -29.05 8.98
N ARG A 446 22.22 -30.03 9.65
CA ARG A 446 22.89 -30.74 10.75
C ARG A 446 24.28 -31.15 10.23
N PRO A 447 25.38 -30.94 10.97
CA PRO A 447 26.61 -31.60 10.60
C PRO A 447 26.37 -33.11 10.75
N GLU A 448 26.28 -33.83 9.63
CA GLU A 448 26.44 -35.28 9.58
C GLU A 448 27.87 -35.63 9.97
N TYR A 449 28.20 -35.61 11.27
CA TYR A 449 29.32 -36.34 11.85
C TYR A 449 29.06 -36.52 13.35
N GLU A 450 28.07 -37.35 13.69
CA GLU A 450 28.23 -38.21 14.87
C GLU A 450 29.19 -39.33 14.44
N ILE A 451 30.47 -39.16 14.77
CA ILE A 451 31.40 -40.30 14.78
C ILE A 451 30.94 -41.16 15.95
N ASP A 452 30.22 -42.23 15.61
CA ASP A 452 29.99 -43.36 16.50
C ASP A 452 31.37 -43.90 16.89
N ARG A 453 31.81 -43.58 18.10
CA ARG A 453 32.98 -44.21 18.72
C ARG A 453 32.45 -45.29 19.65
N ASN A 454 32.62 -46.53 19.22
CA ASN A 454 32.69 -47.72 20.08
C ASN A 454 33.48 -47.48 21.36
#